data_AF-A0A950GD58-F1
#
_entry.id   AF-A0A950GD58-F1
#
_cell.length_a   1.000
_cell.length_b   1.000
_cell.length_c   1.000
_cell.angle_alpha   90.00
_cell.angle_beta   90.00
_cell.angle_gamma   90.00
#
_symmetry.space_group_name_H-M   'P 1'
#
loop_
_entity.id
_entity.type
_entity.pdbx_description
1 polymer ?
#
loop_
_entity_poly.entity_id
_entity_poly.type
_entity_poly.pdbx_seq_one_letter_code
_entity_poly.pdbx_strand_id
1 'polypeptide(L)'
;MRGAPVPIGGRTFELLVVLAQSAGELVTKNELMDRIWPGTIVLENTLYVHTAAIRKALGPHRGLLKTESGRGYRLLGNWTIRQHATATPSNATRQTPVSREVPATNFSASAAGLVGRSAEMQKLRDLISAYRVVTVTGPGGIGKTALAVEVARGLLAEFDDGGWLVELAPLSDPDLVPSTVAGVLGQNLGNEISAEALTRAVGEQKLLLVIDNCEHVIDAVANLASVFVRSCPHTTILATSREVLRIDG
;
A
#
# COMPACT_ATOMS: atom_id res chain seq x y z
N MET A 1 9.50 -23.30 13.25
CA MET A 1 8.33 -23.18 12.34
C MET A 1 8.82 -23.25 10.90
N ARG A 2 8.33 -24.19 10.09
CA ARG A 2 8.46 -24.07 8.63
C ARG A 2 7.42 -23.04 8.20
N GLY A 3 7.81 -21.78 8.12
CA GLY A 3 6.89 -20.67 7.80
C GLY A 3 6.62 -20.61 6.31
N ALA A 4 5.36 -20.40 5.93
CA ALA A 4 5.02 -19.93 4.59
C ALA A 4 5.38 -18.44 4.50
N PRO A 5 5.98 -17.97 3.38
CA PRO A 5 6.23 -16.56 3.20
C PRO A 5 4.91 -15.77 3.20
N VAL A 6 4.86 -14.68 3.96
CA VAL A 6 3.70 -13.79 4.03
C VAL A 6 4.08 -12.46 3.38
N PRO A 7 3.35 -12.00 2.36
CA PRO A 7 3.62 -10.72 1.73
C PRO A 7 3.30 -9.58 2.70
N ILE A 8 4.29 -8.70 2.92
CA ILE A 8 4.15 -7.46 3.70
C ILE A 8 4.78 -6.31 2.91
N GLY A 9 4.16 -5.13 2.96
CA GLY A 9 4.65 -3.93 2.26
C GLY A 9 6.03 -3.50 2.74
N GLY A 10 6.81 -2.82 1.89
CA GLY A 10 8.22 -2.48 2.16
C GLY A 10 8.45 -1.76 3.49
N ARG A 11 7.69 -0.69 3.76
CA ARG A 11 7.76 0.04 5.04
C ARG A 11 7.28 -0.78 6.25
N THR A 12 6.27 -1.63 6.05
CA THR A 12 5.81 -2.60 7.06
C THR A 12 6.93 -3.59 7.40
N PHE A 13 7.68 -4.05 6.39
CA PHE A 13 8.81 -4.94 6.55
C PHE A 13 9.98 -4.24 7.25
N GLU A 14 10.33 -3.02 6.87
CA GLU A 14 11.37 -2.22 7.55
C GLU A 14 11.03 -2.03 9.03
N LEU A 15 9.77 -1.72 9.35
CA LEU A 15 9.29 -1.64 10.73
C LEU A 15 9.48 -2.96 11.47
N LEU A 16 9.13 -4.08 10.84
CA LEU A 16 9.33 -5.41 11.42
C LEU A 16 10.82 -5.75 11.62
N VAL A 17 11.69 -5.37 10.69
CA VAL A 17 13.15 -5.56 10.78
C VAL A 17 13.73 -4.77 11.94
N VAL A 18 13.37 -3.48 12.07
CA VAL A 18 13.82 -2.65 13.19
C VAL A 18 13.39 -3.27 14.51
N LEU A 19 12.13 -3.68 14.64
CA LEU A 19 11.64 -4.33 15.87
C LEU A 19 12.30 -5.69 16.14
N ALA A 20 12.57 -6.49 15.12
CA ALA A 20 13.24 -7.79 15.26
C ALA A 20 14.72 -7.62 15.69
N GLN A 21 15.42 -6.62 15.15
CA GLN A 21 16.80 -6.28 15.52
C GLN A 21 16.91 -5.71 16.93
N SER A 22 15.83 -5.12 17.43
CA SER A 22 15.77 -4.56 18.79
C SER A 22 15.76 -5.64 19.88
N ALA A 23 15.76 -6.93 19.50
CA ALA A 23 15.87 -8.07 20.42
C ALA A 23 14.85 -8.05 21.57
N GLY A 24 13.66 -7.52 21.30
CA GLY A 24 12.60 -7.38 22.27
C GLY A 24 12.64 -6.10 23.09
N GLU A 25 13.63 -5.22 22.94
CA GLU A 25 13.60 -3.89 23.55
C GLU A 25 12.48 -3.01 22.97
N LEU A 26 12.07 -2.01 23.76
CA LEU A 26 11.09 -1.01 23.32
C LEU A 26 11.73 -0.08 22.31
N VAL A 27 11.15 -0.01 21.10
CA VAL A 27 11.46 1.03 20.13
C VAL A 27 10.38 2.08 20.18
N THR A 28 10.78 3.34 20.40
CA THR A 28 9.83 4.44 20.51
C THR A 28 9.20 4.76 19.17
N LYS A 29 8.03 5.40 19.19
CA LYS A 29 7.38 5.87 17.96
C LYS A 29 8.31 6.78 17.16
N ASN A 30 8.96 7.74 17.80
CA ASN A 30 9.86 8.70 17.13
C ASN A 30 11.05 7.98 16.48
N GLU A 31 11.67 7.02 17.16
CA GLU A 31 12.77 6.24 16.57
C GLU A 31 12.34 5.41 15.36
N LEU A 32 11.12 4.85 15.40
CA LEU A 32 10.55 4.15 14.24
C LEU A 32 10.30 5.14 13.10
N MET A 33 9.76 6.31 13.40
CA MET A 33 9.51 7.36 12.41
C MET A 33 10.81 7.82 11.74
N ASP A 34 11.83 8.16 12.52
CA ASP A 34 13.09 8.69 12.01
C ASP A 34 13.87 7.66 11.18
N ARG A 35 13.84 6.38 11.58
CA ARG A 35 14.59 5.31 10.89
C ARG A 35 13.93 4.86 9.60
N ILE A 36 12.60 4.81 9.59
CA ILE A 36 11.84 4.27 8.45
C ILE A 36 11.47 5.40 7.49
N TRP A 37 11.18 6.61 7.98
CA TRP A 37 10.85 7.76 7.15
C TRP A 37 11.81 8.95 7.39
N PRO A 38 13.13 8.78 7.13
CA PRO A 38 14.09 9.84 7.38
C PRO A 38 13.76 11.09 6.56
N GLY A 39 13.71 12.24 7.22
CA GLY A 39 13.43 13.53 6.58
C GLY A 39 11.97 13.76 6.17
N THR A 40 11.04 12.89 6.60
CA THR A 40 9.60 13.04 6.34
C THR A 40 8.85 13.27 7.64
N ILE A 41 7.99 14.30 7.70
CA ILE A 41 7.12 14.52 8.87
C ILE A 41 5.92 13.59 8.74
N VAL A 42 5.93 12.50 9.49
CA VAL A 42 4.90 11.45 9.47
C VAL A 42 4.02 11.52 10.73
N LEU A 43 2.71 11.36 10.57
CA LEU A 43 1.74 11.35 11.67
C LEU A 43 1.73 9.99 12.38
N GLU A 44 1.42 9.95 13.69
CA GLU A 44 1.40 8.71 14.50
C GLU A 44 0.52 7.59 13.91
N ASN A 45 -0.55 7.93 13.18
CA ASN A 45 -1.44 6.96 12.53
C ASN A 45 -0.72 6.10 11.48
N THR A 46 0.38 6.56 10.92
CA THR A 46 1.21 5.79 9.97
C THR A 46 1.75 4.52 10.63
N LEU A 47 2.25 4.62 11.88
CA LEU A 47 2.73 3.45 12.64
C LEU A 47 1.59 2.48 12.97
N TYR A 48 0.38 2.98 13.21
CA TYR A 48 -0.78 2.14 13.46
C TYR A 48 -1.09 1.23 12.26
N VAL A 49 -1.08 1.77 11.04
CA VAL A 49 -1.32 1.02 9.80
C VAL A 49 -0.29 -0.10 9.63
N HIS A 50 1.00 0.22 9.75
CA HIS A 50 2.06 -0.78 9.60
C HIS A 50 2.07 -1.83 10.71
N THR A 51 1.77 -1.45 11.96
CA THR A 51 1.70 -2.42 13.06
C THR A 51 0.47 -3.33 12.98
N ALA A 52 -0.64 -2.86 12.41
CA ALA A 52 -1.79 -3.70 12.08
C ALA A 52 -1.45 -4.71 10.98
N ALA A 53 -0.73 -4.30 9.94
CA ALA A 53 -0.27 -5.20 8.88
C ALA A 53 0.70 -6.27 9.40
N ILE A 54 1.63 -5.92 10.30
CA ILE A 54 2.49 -6.90 10.97
C ILE A 54 1.68 -7.90 11.79
N ARG A 55 0.69 -7.44 12.57
CA ARG A 55 -0.16 -8.33 13.37
C ARG A 55 -0.94 -9.31 12.50
N LYS A 56 -1.46 -8.86 11.37
CA LYS A 56 -2.12 -9.71 10.38
C LYS A 56 -1.14 -10.76 9.85
N ALA A 57 0.10 -10.38 9.53
CA ALA A 57 1.13 -11.30 9.04
C ALA A 57 1.59 -12.32 10.08
N LEU A 58 1.62 -11.95 11.37
CA LEU A 58 1.94 -12.84 12.48
C LEU A 58 0.82 -13.84 12.81
N GLY A 59 -0.41 -13.62 12.32
CA GLY A 59 -1.54 -14.53 12.47
C GLY A 59 -1.81 -14.91 13.94
N PRO A 60 -1.80 -16.20 14.31
CA PRO A 60 -1.98 -16.66 15.70
C PRO A 60 -0.98 -16.05 16.69
N HIS A 61 0.18 -15.61 16.20
CA HIS A 61 1.26 -15.04 16.99
C HIS A 61 1.25 -13.50 17.01
N ARG A 62 0.17 -12.85 16.59
CA ARG A 62 0.01 -11.38 16.63
C ARG A 62 0.30 -10.75 18.00
N GLY A 63 0.13 -11.52 19.08
CA GLY A 63 0.44 -11.10 20.46
C GLY A 63 1.93 -10.92 20.76
N LEU A 64 2.82 -11.36 19.86
CA LEU A 64 4.27 -11.11 19.95
C LEU A 64 4.60 -9.62 19.73
N LEU A 65 3.80 -8.90 18.92
CA LEU A 65 3.93 -7.46 18.78
C LEU A 65 3.15 -6.74 19.89
N LYS A 66 3.88 -6.30 20.93
CA LYS A 66 3.32 -5.55 22.04
C LYS A 66 3.35 -4.05 21.76
N THR A 67 2.27 -3.39 22.12
CA THR A 67 2.20 -1.93 22.18
C THR A 67 2.36 -1.50 23.61
N GLU A 68 3.32 -0.62 23.86
CA GLU A 68 3.44 0.14 25.11
C GLU A 68 2.71 1.45 24.88
N SER A 69 1.52 1.60 25.47
CA SER A 69 0.62 2.72 25.20
C SER A 69 1.35 4.06 25.32
N GLY A 70 1.29 4.89 24.27
CA GLY A 70 1.93 6.20 24.22
C GLY A 70 3.47 6.21 24.07
N ARG A 71 4.16 5.06 24.08
CA ARG A 71 5.63 5.01 24.01
C ARG A 71 6.14 4.40 22.72
N GLY A 72 5.60 3.27 22.29
CA GLY A 72 6.10 2.58 21.10
C GLY A 72 5.75 1.11 21.05
N TYR A 73 6.61 0.33 20.39
CA TYR A 73 6.35 -1.06 20.09
C TYR A 73 7.56 -1.94 20.42
N ARG A 74 7.30 -3.18 20.82
CA ARG A 74 8.33 -4.20 20.99
C ARG A 74 7.88 -5.53 20.41
N LEU A 75 8.81 -6.27 19.83
CA LEU A 75 8.54 -7.59 19.26
C LEU A 75 9.18 -8.66 20.14
N LEU A 76 8.34 -9.44 20.82
CA LEU A 76 8.79 -10.49 21.74
C LEU A 76 9.22 -11.75 20.97
N GLY A 77 10.28 -12.40 21.46
CA GLY A 77 10.80 -13.65 20.91
C GLY A 77 12.19 -13.51 20.30
N ASN A 78 12.79 -14.64 19.94
CA ASN A 78 14.10 -14.69 19.32
C ASN A 78 13.95 -14.79 17.81
N TRP A 79 14.49 -13.82 17.09
CA TRP A 79 14.37 -13.70 15.65
C TRP A 79 15.73 -13.94 15.00
N THR A 80 15.74 -14.72 13.91
CA THR A 80 16.94 -14.89 13.08
C THR A 80 16.61 -14.36 11.70
N ILE A 81 17.24 -13.26 11.32
CA ILE A 81 17.15 -12.73 9.96
C ILE A 81 17.95 -13.69 9.06
N ARG A 82 17.24 -14.53 8.31
CA ARG A 82 17.87 -15.37 7.29
C ARG A 82 18.11 -14.50 6.06
N GLN A 83 19.34 -14.01 5.91
CA GLN A 83 19.76 -13.44 4.65
C GLN A 83 19.76 -14.57 3.60
N HIS A 84 18.89 -14.49 2.60
CA HIS A 84 19.09 -15.29 1.40
C HIS A 84 20.34 -14.74 0.73
N ALA A 85 21.42 -15.53 0.74
CA ALA A 85 22.65 -15.23 0.02
C ALA A 85 22.31 -15.07 -1.46
N THR A 86 22.15 -13.83 -1.91
CA THR A 86 22.22 -13.51 -3.33
C THR A 86 23.66 -13.73 -3.75
N ALA A 87 23.86 -14.69 -4.66
CA ALA A 87 25.13 -14.94 -5.29
C ALA A 87 25.70 -13.63 -5.85
N THR A 88 26.96 -13.36 -5.53
CA THR A 88 27.75 -12.24 -6.00
C THR A 88 27.87 -12.27 -7.53
N PRO A 89 27.64 -11.16 -8.25
CA PRO A 89 28.34 -10.93 -9.50
C PRO A 89 29.54 -10.02 -9.23
N SER A 90 30.73 -10.54 -9.53
CA SER A 90 31.97 -9.80 -9.59
C SER A 90 31.87 -8.56 -10.50
N ASN A 91 32.53 -7.49 -10.05
CA ASN A 91 32.87 -6.30 -10.81
C ASN A 91 33.42 -6.66 -12.21
N ALA A 92 32.71 -6.20 -13.25
CA ALA A 92 33.30 -5.89 -14.54
C ALA A 92 32.70 -4.56 -15.01
N THR A 93 33.57 -3.55 -15.05
CA THR A 93 33.36 -2.20 -15.55
C THR A 93 32.72 -2.22 -16.93
N ARG A 94 31.44 -1.85 -17.02
CA ARG A 94 30.82 -1.38 -18.26
C ARG A 94 29.88 -0.23 -17.93
N GLN A 95 30.19 0.91 -18.53
CA GLN A 95 29.43 2.15 -18.52
C GLN A 95 27.93 1.86 -18.69
N THR A 96 27.11 2.27 -17.71
CA THR A 96 25.65 2.15 -17.78
C THR A 96 25.05 3.36 -18.49
N PRO A 97 24.20 3.16 -19.50
CA PRO A 97 23.34 4.21 -20.02
C PRO A 97 22.25 4.54 -19.00
N VAL A 98 21.73 5.77 -19.08
CA VAL A 98 20.74 6.40 -18.20
C VAL A 98 19.64 5.41 -17.78
N SER A 99 19.66 4.98 -16.51
CA SER A 99 18.63 4.14 -15.92
C SER A 99 17.33 4.93 -15.80
N ARG A 100 16.30 4.51 -16.54
CA ARG A 100 14.92 4.97 -16.36
C ARG A 100 14.53 4.62 -14.91
N GLU A 101 14.37 5.62 -14.06
CA GLU A 101 13.90 5.40 -12.68
C GLU A 101 12.55 4.69 -12.72
N VAL A 102 12.41 3.59 -11.97
CA VAL A 102 11.14 2.89 -11.83
C VAL A 102 10.20 3.79 -11.02
N PRO A 103 8.98 4.09 -11.50
CA PRO A 103 8.03 4.93 -10.76
C PRO A 103 7.75 4.41 -9.35
N ALA A 104 7.52 5.33 -8.40
CA ALA A 104 7.37 5.02 -6.98
C ALA A 104 6.15 4.13 -6.70
N THR A 105 6.24 3.24 -5.71
CA THR A 105 5.12 2.39 -5.30
C THR A 105 5.27 1.78 -3.91
N ASN A 106 4.14 1.42 -3.29
CA ASN A 106 4.08 0.61 -2.07
C ASN A 106 3.63 -0.84 -2.31
N PHE A 107 3.51 -1.28 -3.57
CA PHE A 107 3.12 -2.65 -3.90
C PHE A 107 4.16 -3.66 -3.39
N SER A 108 3.71 -4.73 -2.73
CA SER A 108 4.61 -5.82 -2.34
C SER A 108 5.28 -6.46 -3.57
N ALA A 109 6.54 -6.88 -3.44
CA ALA A 109 7.18 -7.71 -4.46
C ALA A 109 6.44 -9.06 -4.56
N SER A 110 6.06 -9.48 -5.77
CA SER A 110 5.27 -10.70 -5.97
C SER A 110 6.08 -11.93 -5.54
N ALA A 111 5.58 -12.72 -4.59
CA ALA A 111 6.24 -13.94 -4.13
C ALA A 111 5.99 -15.16 -5.04
N ALA A 112 4.95 -15.10 -5.89
CA ALA A 112 4.65 -16.04 -6.96
C ALA A 112 3.56 -15.41 -7.85
N GLY A 113 3.75 -15.36 -9.17
CA GLY A 113 2.77 -14.78 -10.10
C GLY A 113 1.41 -15.47 -10.06
N LEU A 114 0.36 -14.80 -10.55
CA LEU A 114 -1.00 -15.34 -10.62
C LEU A 114 -1.09 -16.46 -11.68
N VAL A 115 -1.35 -17.69 -11.24
CA VAL A 115 -1.53 -18.83 -12.14
C VAL A 115 -2.94 -18.81 -12.74
N GLY A 116 -3.04 -18.97 -14.07
CA GLY A 116 -4.32 -19.16 -14.77
C GLY A 116 -5.22 -17.92 -14.88
N ARG A 117 -4.70 -16.72 -14.58
CA ARG A 117 -5.47 -15.45 -14.60
C ARG A 117 -5.09 -14.51 -15.74
N SER A 118 -4.40 -15.01 -16.78
CA SER A 118 -3.87 -14.17 -17.85
C SER A 118 -4.94 -13.40 -18.62
N ALA A 119 -6.10 -14.03 -18.85
CA ALA A 119 -7.22 -13.42 -19.55
C ALA A 119 -7.87 -12.31 -18.71
N GLU A 120 -8.10 -12.53 -17.42
CA GLU A 120 -8.64 -11.51 -16.51
C GLU A 120 -7.67 -10.35 -16.31
N MET A 121 -6.36 -10.64 -16.22
CA MET A 121 -5.33 -9.60 -16.17
C MET A 121 -5.34 -8.73 -17.42
N GLN A 122 -5.46 -9.35 -18.61
CA GLN A 122 -5.52 -8.59 -19.85
C GLN A 122 -6.79 -7.74 -19.92
N LYS A 123 -7.94 -8.32 -19.62
CA LYS A 123 -9.22 -7.59 -19.58
C LYS A 123 -9.15 -6.40 -18.61
N LEU A 124 -8.54 -6.57 -17.44
CA LEU A 124 -8.40 -5.49 -16.47
C LEU A 124 -7.47 -4.38 -16.96
N ARG A 125 -6.36 -4.72 -17.64
CA ARG A 125 -5.50 -3.73 -18.30
C ARG A 125 -6.26 -2.94 -19.36
N ASP A 126 -7.02 -3.62 -20.21
CA ASP A 126 -7.81 -2.97 -21.26
C ASP A 126 -8.82 -1.99 -20.64
N LEU A 127 -9.51 -2.40 -19.56
CA LEU A 127 -10.43 -1.53 -18.83
C LEU A 127 -9.73 -0.31 -18.19
N ILE A 128 -8.56 -0.51 -17.57
CA ILE A 128 -7.79 0.59 -16.96
C ILE A 128 -7.29 1.58 -18.01
N SER A 129 -6.95 1.11 -19.21
CA SER A 129 -6.55 2.00 -20.31
C SER A 129 -7.70 2.83 -20.88
N ALA A 130 -8.94 2.34 -20.76
CA ALA A 130 -10.13 2.98 -21.32
C ALA A 130 -10.90 3.84 -20.29
N TYR A 131 -10.78 3.54 -19.00
CA TYR A 131 -11.58 4.15 -17.93
C TYR A 131 -10.72 4.60 -16.76
N ARG A 132 -10.99 5.80 -16.24
CA ARG A 132 -10.29 6.35 -15.06
C ARG A 132 -10.74 5.75 -13.73
N VAL A 133 -11.89 5.06 -13.70
CA VAL A 133 -12.33 4.32 -12.52
C VAL A 133 -12.80 2.93 -12.91
N VAL A 134 -12.16 1.92 -12.34
CA VAL A 134 -12.49 0.51 -12.56
C VAL A 134 -12.68 -0.16 -11.21
N THR A 135 -13.77 -0.91 -11.04
CA THR A 135 -14.00 -1.71 -9.82
C THR A 135 -13.95 -3.19 -10.15
N VAL A 136 -13.06 -3.93 -9.48
CA VAL A 136 -13.04 -5.39 -9.49
C VAL A 136 -13.97 -5.90 -8.39
N THR A 137 -15.09 -6.50 -8.80
CA THR A 137 -16.08 -7.05 -7.88
C THR A 137 -16.02 -8.56 -7.79
N GLY A 138 -16.59 -9.12 -6.72
CA GLY A 138 -16.71 -10.57 -6.54
C GLY A 138 -16.66 -11.00 -5.08
N PRO A 139 -16.92 -12.28 -4.79
CA PRO A 139 -16.94 -12.81 -3.44
C PRO A 139 -15.57 -12.68 -2.73
N GLY A 140 -15.58 -12.77 -1.40
CA GLY A 140 -14.36 -12.79 -0.58
C GLY A 140 -13.46 -13.98 -0.93
N GLY A 141 -12.15 -13.80 -0.83
CA GLY A 141 -11.17 -14.89 -1.02
C GLY A 141 -10.89 -15.29 -2.48
N ILE A 142 -11.55 -14.71 -3.48
CA ILE A 142 -11.35 -15.10 -4.90
C ILE A 142 -10.10 -14.49 -5.56
N GLY A 143 -9.35 -13.68 -4.81
CA GLY A 143 -8.07 -13.10 -5.25
C GLY A 143 -8.17 -11.74 -5.96
N LYS A 144 -9.24 -10.95 -5.74
CA LYS A 144 -9.41 -9.61 -6.37
C LYS A 144 -8.25 -8.67 -6.09
N THR A 145 -7.83 -8.58 -4.82
CA THR A 145 -6.68 -7.76 -4.39
C THR A 145 -5.40 -8.20 -5.09
N ALA A 146 -5.17 -9.51 -5.18
CA ALA A 146 -3.99 -10.06 -5.84
C ALA A 146 -4.00 -9.74 -7.34
N LEU A 147 -5.15 -9.87 -8.01
CA LEU A 147 -5.34 -9.48 -9.41
C LEU A 147 -5.09 -7.99 -9.63
N ALA A 148 -5.69 -7.14 -8.80
CA ALA A 148 -5.58 -5.69 -8.90
C ALA A 148 -4.13 -5.23 -8.72
N VAL A 149 -3.43 -5.71 -7.69
CA VAL A 149 -2.03 -5.37 -7.42
C VAL A 149 -1.10 -5.90 -8.51
N GLU A 150 -1.31 -7.12 -9.02
CA GLU A 150 -0.47 -7.68 -10.09
C GLU A 150 -0.62 -6.87 -11.39
N VAL A 151 -1.85 -6.50 -11.75
CA VAL A 151 -2.10 -5.64 -12.92
C VAL A 151 -1.52 -4.25 -12.71
N ALA A 152 -1.74 -3.64 -11.55
CA ALA A 152 -1.21 -2.31 -11.23
C ALA A 152 0.32 -2.27 -11.31
N ARG A 153 1.01 -3.32 -10.83
CA ARG A 153 2.47 -3.44 -10.94
C ARG A 153 2.93 -3.47 -12.40
N GLY A 154 2.22 -4.20 -13.25
CA GLY A 154 2.52 -4.28 -14.69
C GLY A 154 2.31 -2.96 -15.43
N LEU A 155 1.52 -2.05 -14.88
CA LEU A 155 1.19 -0.74 -15.47
C LEU A 155 2.04 0.41 -14.89
N LEU A 156 2.90 0.19 -13.89
CA LEU A 156 3.61 1.27 -13.19
C LEU A 156 4.37 2.21 -14.12
N ALA A 157 4.97 1.69 -15.20
CA ALA A 157 5.72 2.49 -16.17
C ALA A 157 4.84 3.49 -16.95
N GLU A 158 3.51 3.38 -16.86
CA GLU A 158 2.56 4.32 -17.48
C GLU A 158 2.19 5.48 -16.55
N PHE A 159 2.51 5.39 -15.25
CA PHE A 159 2.15 6.37 -14.23
C PHE A 159 3.40 7.03 -13.65
N ASP A 160 3.71 8.22 -14.15
CA ASP A 160 4.96 8.94 -13.83
C ASP A 160 5.07 9.28 -12.33
N ASP A 161 3.94 9.49 -11.66
CA ASP A 161 3.85 9.76 -10.21
C ASP A 161 3.58 8.49 -9.37
N GLY A 162 3.65 7.32 -9.99
CA GLY A 162 3.67 6.03 -9.31
C GLY A 162 2.31 5.37 -9.07
N GLY A 163 2.35 4.24 -8.35
CA GLY A 163 1.19 3.41 -8.04
C GLY A 163 1.06 3.10 -6.56
N TRP A 164 -0.12 3.33 -5.99
CA TRP A 164 -0.34 3.37 -4.55
C TRP A 164 -1.51 2.49 -4.12
N LEU A 165 -1.25 1.52 -3.24
CA LEU A 165 -2.26 0.68 -2.61
C LEU A 165 -2.74 1.30 -1.31
N VAL A 166 -4.06 1.49 -1.20
CA VAL A 166 -4.76 1.94 -0.01
C VAL A 166 -5.64 0.80 0.50
N GLU A 167 -5.24 0.17 1.61
CA GLU A 167 -6.02 -0.89 2.25
C GLU A 167 -7.06 -0.30 3.21
N LEU A 168 -8.35 -0.40 2.88
CA LEU A 168 -9.42 0.12 3.74
C LEU A 168 -9.93 -0.91 4.74
N ALA A 169 -9.57 -2.19 4.62
CA ALA A 169 -10.06 -3.25 5.53
C ALA A 169 -9.98 -2.94 7.05
N PRO A 170 -8.97 -2.20 7.58
CA PRO A 170 -8.91 -1.83 8.99
C PRO A 170 -9.79 -0.64 9.37
N LEU A 171 -10.35 0.08 8.40
CA LEU A 171 -11.12 1.30 8.60
C LEU A 171 -12.53 0.95 9.09
N SER A 172 -12.98 1.65 10.12
CA SER A 172 -14.35 1.49 10.66
C SER A 172 -15.20 2.74 10.47
N ASP A 173 -14.56 3.87 10.18
CA ASP A 173 -15.19 5.17 10.00
C ASP A 173 -15.00 5.64 8.54
N PRO A 174 -16.06 5.73 7.74
CA PRO A 174 -16.00 6.20 6.36
C PRO A 174 -15.39 7.61 6.20
N ASP A 175 -15.51 8.48 7.20
CA ASP A 175 -15.01 9.86 7.13
C ASP A 175 -13.47 9.92 7.15
N LEU A 176 -12.82 8.81 7.51
CA LEU A 176 -11.36 8.67 7.50
C LEU A 176 -10.79 8.21 6.15
N VAL A 177 -11.63 7.98 5.13
CA VAL A 177 -11.16 7.58 3.80
C VAL A 177 -10.21 8.62 3.18
N PRO A 178 -10.53 9.94 3.14
CA PRO A 178 -9.62 10.94 2.56
C PRO A 178 -8.28 11.03 3.29
N SER A 179 -8.27 11.01 4.62
CA SER A 179 -7.02 11.06 5.40
C SER A 179 -6.18 9.80 5.22
N THR A 180 -6.81 8.63 5.08
CA THR A 180 -6.11 7.37 4.80
C THR A 180 -5.42 7.40 3.44
N VAL A 181 -6.11 7.89 2.40
CA VAL A 181 -5.53 8.04 1.06
C VAL A 181 -4.40 9.09 1.08
N ALA A 182 -4.62 10.24 1.73
CA ALA A 182 -3.61 11.28 1.87
C ALA A 182 -2.33 10.74 2.55
N GLY A 183 -2.48 9.96 3.62
CA GLY A 183 -1.36 9.34 4.34
C GLY A 183 -0.55 8.38 3.47
N VAL A 184 -1.20 7.62 2.59
CA VAL A 184 -0.51 6.72 1.64
C VAL A 184 0.23 7.53 0.57
N LEU A 185 -0.37 8.61 0.09
CA LEU A 185 0.23 9.50 -0.93
C LEU A 185 1.27 10.47 -0.35
N GLY A 186 1.47 10.51 0.96
CA GLY A 186 2.34 11.48 1.62
C GLY A 186 1.83 12.92 1.55
N GLN A 187 0.53 13.11 1.32
CA GLN A 187 -0.10 14.42 1.16
C GLN A 187 -0.51 14.99 2.52
N ASN A 188 -0.17 16.26 2.75
CA ASN A 188 -0.57 16.99 3.95
C ASN A 188 -1.76 17.91 3.64
N LEU A 189 -2.93 17.59 4.20
CA LEU A 189 -4.16 18.36 4.02
C LEU A 189 -4.34 19.48 5.05
N GLY A 190 -3.40 19.64 5.98
CA GLY A 190 -3.53 20.57 7.09
C GLY A 190 -4.72 20.24 7.98
N ASN A 191 -5.55 21.25 8.27
CA ASN A 191 -6.73 21.10 9.14
C ASN A 191 -7.99 20.65 8.39
N GLU A 192 -7.97 20.63 7.06
CA GLU A 192 -9.13 20.31 6.23
C GLU A 192 -8.98 18.89 5.68
N ILE A 193 -9.63 17.92 6.32
CA ILE A 193 -9.65 16.53 5.85
C ILE A 193 -10.89 16.34 4.99
N SER A 194 -10.76 16.59 3.69
CA SER A 194 -11.83 16.46 2.70
C SER A 194 -11.32 15.82 1.40
N ALA A 195 -12.24 15.28 0.60
CA ALA A 195 -11.92 14.79 -0.73
C ALA A 195 -11.38 15.92 -1.63
N GLU A 196 -11.93 17.12 -1.48
CA GLU A 196 -11.55 18.33 -2.21
C GLU A 196 -10.16 18.84 -1.84
N ALA A 197 -9.78 18.80 -0.56
CA ALA A 197 -8.43 19.13 -0.13
C ALA A 197 -7.41 18.13 -0.70
N LEU A 198 -7.75 16.83 -0.68
CA LEU A 198 -6.90 15.78 -1.21
C LEU A 198 -6.70 15.91 -2.73
N THR A 199 -7.76 16.13 -3.50
CA THR A 199 -7.61 16.28 -4.96
C THR A 199 -6.87 17.55 -5.35
N ARG A 200 -6.99 18.64 -4.59
CA ARG A 200 -6.11 19.82 -4.76
C ARG A 200 -4.64 19.51 -4.51
N ALA A 201 -4.34 18.71 -3.50
CA ALA A 201 -2.96 18.32 -3.17
C ALA A 201 -2.37 17.36 -4.22
N VAL A 202 -3.19 16.47 -4.79
CA VAL A 202 -2.79 15.58 -5.89
C VAL A 202 -2.62 16.36 -7.20
N GLY A 203 -3.55 17.27 -7.52
CA GLY A 203 -3.48 18.11 -8.72
C GLY A 203 -3.42 17.30 -10.02
N GLU A 204 -2.40 17.57 -10.83
CA GLU A 204 -2.20 16.96 -12.16
C GLU A 204 -1.32 15.69 -12.13
N GLN A 205 -1.02 15.15 -10.96
CA GLN A 205 -0.21 13.94 -10.84
C GLN A 205 -0.84 12.76 -11.62
N LYS A 206 0.00 12.10 -12.40
CA LYS A 206 -0.29 10.89 -13.16
C LYS A 206 0.02 9.66 -12.33
N LEU A 207 -0.92 9.32 -11.45
CA LEU A 207 -0.80 8.19 -10.52
C LEU A 207 -1.90 7.14 -10.69
N LEU A 208 -1.59 5.92 -10.28
CA LEU A 208 -2.56 4.81 -10.15
C LEU A 208 -2.88 4.56 -8.69
N LEU A 209 -4.13 4.80 -8.28
CA LEU A 209 -4.62 4.52 -6.94
C LEU A 209 -5.37 3.18 -6.90
N VAL A 210 -4.83 2.20 -6.20
CA VAL A 210 -5.50 0.93 -5.92
C VAL A 210 -6.18 1.03 -4.57
N ILE A 211 -7.50 1.02 -4.51
CA ILE A 211 -8.28 1.10 -3.26
C ILE A 211 -8.84 -0.29 -2.96
N ASP A 212 -8.37 -0.92 -1.89
CA ASP A 212 -8.72 -2.30 -1.56
C ASP A 212 -9.77 -2.38 -0.44
N ASN A 213 -10.69 -3.34 -0.58
CA ASN A 213 -11.62 -3.76 0.45
C ASN A 213 -12.73 -2.72 0.76
N CYS A 214 -13.26 -2.06 -0.28
CA CYS A 214 -14.19 -0.94 -0.16
C CYS A 214 -15.59 -1.29 0.38
N GLU A 215 -15.95 -2.58 0.56
CA GLU A 215 -17.32 -3.03 0.86
C GLU A 215 -17.99 -2.40 2.09
N HIS A 216 -17.23 -1.87 3.03
CA HIS A 216 -17.72 -1.27 4.28
C HIS A 216 -17.81 0.26 4.22
N VAL A 217 -17.28 0.88 3.15
CA VAL A 217 -17.17 2.33 2.96
C VAL A 217 -17.44 2.73 1.50
N ILE A 218 -18.32 1.99 0.82
CA ILE A 218 -18.60 2.14 -0.62
C ILE A 218 -18.97 3.58 -0.96
N ASP A 219 -19.86 4.21 -0.21
CA ASP A 219 -20.34 5.56 -0.50
C ASP A 219 -19.23 6.61 -0.35
N ALA A 220 -18.37 6.48 0.67
CA ALA A 220 -17.23 7.37 0.88
C ALA A 220 -16.18 7.22 -0.23
N VAL A 221 -15.89 5.98 -0.65
CA VAL A 221 -14.97 5.71 -1.76
C VAL A 221 -15.55 6.19 -3.10
N ALA A 222 -16.85 6.02 -3.33
CA ALA A 222 -17.52 6.50 -4.52
C ALA A 222 -17.49 8.04 -4.59
N ASN A 223 -17.79 8.73 -3.48
CA ASN A 223 -17.68 10.19 -3.40
C ASN A 223 -16.24 10.64 -3.72
N LEU A 224 -15.25 10.05 -3.04
CA LEU A 224 -13.84 10.35 -3.29
C LEU A 224 -13.48 10.17 -4.76
N ALA A 225 -13.83 9.03 -5.35
CA ALA A 225 -13.55 8.74 -6.75
C ALA A 225 -14.21 9.75 -7.69
N SER A 226 -15.46 10.15 -7.43
CA SER A 226 -16.14 11.19 -8.19
C SER A 226 -15.40 12.54 -8.14
N VAL A 227 -14.87 12.93 -6.98
CA VAL A 227 -14.09 14.17 -6.83
C VAL A 227 -12.76 14.06 -7.59
N PHE A 228 -12.05 12.93 -7.49
CA PHE A 228 -10.82 12.68 -8.24
C PHE A 228 -11.04 12.73 -9.75
N VAL A 229 -12.11 12.11 -10.25
CA VAL A 229 -12.48 12.17 -11.67
C VAL A 229 -12.67 13.62 -12.11
N ARG A 230 -13.33 14.47 -11.32
CA ARG A 230 -13.54 15.88 -11.70
C ARG A 230 -12.28 16.74 -11.62
N SER A 231 -11.39 16.48 -10.65
CA SER A 231 -10.32 17.41 -10.28
C SER A 231 -8.90 16.95 -10.61
N CYS A 232 -8.70 15.65 -10.85
CA CYS A 232 -7.39 15.04 -11.13
C CYS A 232 -7.42 14.32 -12.49
N PRO A 233 -7.16 15.01 -13.60
CA PRO A 233 -7.36 14.48 -14.96
C PRO A 233 -6.50 13.25 -15.26
N HIS A 234 -5.34 13.13 -14.60
CA HIS A 234 -4.34 12.08 -14.85
C HIS A 234 -4.32 10.97 -13.80
N THR A 235 -5.19 11.04 -12.79
CA THR A 235 -5.31 9.97 -11.79
C THR A 235 -6.26 8.87 -12.27
N THR A 236 -5.83 7.63 -12.12
CA THR A 236 -6.66 6.44 -12.36
C THR A 236 -6.91 5.69 -11.06
N ILE A 237 -8.14 5.21 -10.86
CA ILE A 237 -8.56 4.49 -9.65
C ILE A 237 -8.96 3.05 -10.01
N LEU A 238 -8.33 2.10 -9.32
CA LEU A 238 -8.67 0.69 -9.36
C LEU A 238 -9.18 0.26 -7.99
N ALA A 239 -10.48 0.02 -7.85
CA ALA A 239 -11.09 -0.39 -6.59
C ALA A 239 -11.31 -1.92 -6.53
N THR A 240 -11.24 -2.51 -5.34
CA THR A 240 -11.72 -3.87 -5.08
C THR A 240 -12.85 -3.84 -4.05
N SER A 241 -13.91 -4.60 -4.32
CA SER A 241 -15.08 -4.64 -3.43
C SER A 241 -15.91 -5.91 -3.65
N ARG A 242 -16.84 -6.20 -2.76
CA ARG A 242 -17.87 -7.22 -2.98
C ARG A 242 -18.98 -6.73 -3.91
N GLU A 243 -19.17 -5.41 -3.98
CA GLU A 243 -20.22 -4.74 -4.75
C GLU A 243 -19.63 -3.57 -5.57
N VAL A 244 -20.33 -3.13 -6.62
CA VAL A 244 -19.84 -2.08 -7.53
C VAL A 244 -19.87 -0.71 -6.83
N LEU A 245 -18.84 0.12 -7.04
CA LEU A 245 -18.88 1.53 -6.65
C LEU A 245 -19.92 2.26 -7.51
N ARG A 246 -20.96 2.82 -6.89
CA ARG A 246 -22.00 3.59 -7.59
C ARG A 246 -21.52 5.03 -7.77
N ILE A 247 -20.67 5.24 -8.77
CA ILE A 247 -20.18 6.56 -9.14
C ILE A 247 -21.08 7.08 -10.26
N ASP A 248 -21.74 8.21 -10.01
CA ASP A 248 -22.41 8.96 -11.08
C ASP A 248 -21.34 9.60 -11.96
N GLY A 249 -21.33 9.20 -13.24
CA GLY A 249 -20.40 9.67 -14.26
C GLY A 249 -20.75 11.05 -14.80
#